data_AF-A0A1B1Q4T2-F1
#
_entry.id   AF-A0A1B1Q4T2-F1
#
_cell.length_a   1.000
_cell.length_b   1.000
_cell.length_c   1.000
_cell.angle_alpha   90.00
_cell.angle_beta   90.00
_cell.angle_gamma   90.00
#
_symmetry.space_group_name_H-M   'P 1'
#
loop_
_entity.id
_entity.type
_entity.pdbx_description
1 polymer ?
#
loop_
_entity_poly.entity_id
_entity_poly.type
_entity_poly.pdbx_seq_one_letter_code
_entity_poly.pdbx_strand_id
1 'polypeptide(L)' 'MKTATSQTKLHVKKNDTVQVIAGNDKGKTGKVLKAMPKEGRVIVEGVNIRKRHVRPTQTHPQGAIIEREFPIHASNVKKS' A
#
# COMPACT_ATOMS: atom_id res chain seq x y z
N MET A 1 -0.01 13.23 -28.77
CA MET A 1 1.11 13.09 -27.81
C MET A 1 1.10 11.69 -27.21
N LYS A 2 2.08 10.83 -27.52
CA LYS A 2 2.27 9.55 -26.82
C LYS A 2 3.27 9.80 -25.69
N THR A 3 2.80 10.00 -24.47
CA THR A 3 3.69 10.08 -23.31
C THR A 3 4.22 8.68 -23.04
N ALA A 4 5.49 8.43 -23.41
CA ALA A 4 6.20 7.23 -23.06
C ALA A 4 6.32 7.19 -21.53
N THR A 5 5.41 6.48 -20.88
CA THR A 5 5.48 6.26 -19.44
C THR A 5 6.57 5.22 -19.23
N SER A 6 7.73 5.65 -18.72
CA SER A 6 8.74 4.76 -18.15
C SER A 6 8.06 3.88 -17.10
N GLN A 7 7.70 2.66 -17.49
CA GLN A 7 7.10 1.67 -16.61
C GLN A 7 8.22 1.05 -15.78
N THR A 8 8.50 1.61 -14.60
CA THR A 8 9.34 0.93 -13.61
C THR A 8 8.69 -0.41 -13.29
N LYS A 9 9.36 -1.50 -13.69
CA LYS A 9 8.84 -2.86 -13.53
C LYS A 9 8.87 -3.24 -12.05
N LEU A 10 7.70 -3.32 -11.41
CA LEU A 10 7.57 -3.92 -10.07
C LEU A 10 7.58 -5.44 -10.16
N HIS A 11 8.21 -6.12 -9.20
CA HIS A 11 8.18 -7.59 -9.09
C HIS A 11 6.87 -8.14 -8.52
N VAL A 12 5.97 -7.28 -8.05
CA VAL A 12 4.68 -7.62 -7.43
C VAL A 12 3.52 -6.91 -8.15
N LYS A 13 2.39 -7.61 -8.26
CA LYS A 13 1.15 -7.11 -8.88
C LYS A 13 0.04 -7.00 -7.84
N LYS A 14 -1.03 -6.27 -8.20
CA LYS A 14 -2.26 -6.24 -7.41
C LYS A 14 -2.79 -7.68 -7.25
N ASN A 15 -3.26 -8.01 -6.05
CA ASN A 15 -3.73 -9.32 -5.61
C ASN A 15 -2.67 -10.40 -5.39
N ASP A 16 -1.38 -10.13 -5.57
CA ASP A 16 -0.34 -11.08 -5.14
C ASP A 16 -0.31 -11.16 -3.60
N THR A 17 -0.02 -12.35 -3.09
CA THR A 17 0.29 -12.56 -1.67
C THR A 17 1.78 -12.32 -1.45
N VAL A 18 2.09 -11.46 -0.49
CA VAL A 18 3.47 -11.05 -0.20
C VAL A 18 3.75 -11.12 1.29
N GLN A 19 5.00 -11.39 1.63
CA GLN A 19 5.53 -11.30 2.98
C GLN A 19 6.44 -10.08 3.11
N VAL A 20 6.30 -9.35 4.21
CA VAL A 20 7.18 -8.22 4.53
C VAL A 20 8.52 -8.74 5.06
N ILE A 21 9.61 -8.35 4.40
CA ILE A 21 10.97 -8.81 4.72
C ILE A 21 11.66 -7.88 5.73
N ALA A 22 11.31 -6.60 5.71
CA ALA A 22 12.00 -5.55 6.47
C ALA A 22 11.04 -4.46 6.96
N GLY A 23 11.43 -3.80 8.05
CA GLY A 23 10.64 -2.73 8.71
C GLY A 23 9.84 -3.22 9.91
N ASN A 24 8.98 -2.34 10.45
CA ASN A 24 8.20 -2.58 11.67
C ASN A 24 7.23 -3.77 11.54
N ASP A 25 6.77 -4.04 10.32
CA ASP A 25 5.81 -5.11 10.01
C ASP A 25 6.48 -6.38 9.48
N LYS A 26 7.80 -6.55 9.71
CA LYS A 26 8.56 -7.72 9.24
C LYS A 26 7.91 -9.03 9.69
N GLY A 27 7.80 -9.97 8.75
CA GLY A 27 7.22 -11.31 8.96
C GLY A 27 5.73 -11.39 8.66
N LYS A 28 5.00 -10.26 8.63
CA LYS A 28 3.58 -10.25 8.27
C LYS A 28 3.38 -10.62 6.80
N THR A 29 2.37 -11.42 6.55
CA THR A 29 1.89 -11.79 5.21
C THR A 29 0.59 -11.06 4.93
N GLY A 30 0.42 -10.59 3.70
CA GLY A 30 -0.80 -9.92 3.29
C GLY A 30 -0.96 -9.87 1.78
N LYS A 31 -2.15 -9.48 1.34
CA LYS A 31 -2.46 -9.32 -0.07
C LYS A 31 -2.13 -7.89 -0.53
N VAL A 32 -1.59 -7.75 -1.74
CA VAL A 32 -1.36 -6.44 -2.35
C VAL A 32 -2.70 -5.84 -2.80
N LEU A 33 -3.17 -4.81 -2.09
CA LEU A 33 -4.40 -4.07 -2.42
C LEU A 33 -4.21 -3.16 -3.63
N LYS A 34 -3.04 -2.50 -3.71
CA LYS A 34 -2.70 -1.57 -4.78
C LYS A 34 -1.19 -1.55 -5.03
N ALA A 35 -0.79 -1.65 -6.30
CA ALA A 35 0.57 -1.40 -6.73
C ALA A 35 0.67 -0.02 -7.37
N MET A 36 1.73 0.73 -7.04
CA MET A 36 2.01 2.07 -7.57
C MET A 36 3.41 2.07 -8.23
N PRO A 37 3.51 1.59 -9.49
CA PRO A 37 4.80 1.43 -10.18
C PRO A 37 5.60 2.73 -10.31
N LYS A 38 4.91 3.85 -10.53
CA LYS A 38 5.53 5.18 -10.64
C LYS A 38 6.29 5.60 -9.38
N GLU A 39 5.82 5.16 -8.22
CA GLU A 39 6.40 5.52 -6.91
C GLU A 39 7.28 4.41 -6.32
N GLY A 40 7.35 3.23 -6.96
CA GLY A 40 8.06 2.08 -6.41
C GLY A 40 7.41 1.49 -5.14
N ARG A 41 6.12 1.74 -4.92
CA ARG A 41 5.42 1.42 -3.67
C ARG A 41 4.21 0.50 -3.86
N VAL A 42 3.86 -0.22 -2.80
CA VAL A 42 2.70 -1.10 -2.74
C VAL A 42 1.94 -0.93 -1.44
N ILE A 43 0.62 -1.07 -1.48
CA ILE A 43 -0.24 -1.13 -0.30
C ILE A 43 -0.56 -2.59 -0.06
N VAL A 44 -0.23 -3.08 1.13
CA VAL A 44 -0.45 -4.46 1.56
C VAL A 44 -1.45 -4.44 2.71
N GLU A 45 -2.42 -5.35 2.66
CA GLU A 45 -3.43 -5.52 3.71
C GLU A 45 -2.79 -5.83 5.06
N GLY A 46 -3.23 -5.15 6.12
CA GLY A 46 -2.74 -5.37 7.48
C GLY A 46 -1.32 -4.85 7.79
N VAL A 47 -0.72 -4.11 6.87
CA VAL A 47 0.67 -3.62 6.96
C VAL A 47 0.71 -2.08 6.94
N ASN A 48 1.59 -1.49 7.74
CA ASN A 48 1.79 -0.04 7.85
C ASN A 48 0.46 0.70 8.12
N ILE A 49 -0.33 0.18 9.05
CA ILE A 49 -1.61 0.77 9.47
C ILE A 49 -1.31 2.06 10.23
N ARG A 50 -1.99 3.16 9.85
CA ARG A 50 -1.91 4.43 10.57
C ARG A 50 -3.28 5.03 10.75
N LYS A 51 -3.42 5.80 11.84
CA LYS A 51 -4.62 6.58 12.14
C LYS A 51 -4.64 7.83 11.27
N ARG A 52 -5.69 7.98 10.46
CA ARG A 52 -5.94 9.16 9.64
C ARG A 52 -7.17 9.88 10.17
N HIS A 53 -6.97 11.14 10.55
CA HIS A 53 -8.05 12.03 10.93
C HIS A 53 -8.76 12.51 9.65
N VAL A 54 -10.04 12.16 9.52
CA VAL A 54 -10.87 12.54 8.39
C VAL A 54 -11.81 13.66 8.85
N ARG A 55 -11.76 14.77 8.12
CA ARG A 55 -12.68 15.89 8.33
C ARG A 55 -14.12 15.41 8.10
N PRO A 56 -15.12 16.02 8.78
CA PRO A 56 -16.52 15.73 8.53
C PRO A 56 -16.86 15.72 7.04
N THR A 57 -17.53 14.66 6.58
CA THR A 57 -18.06 14.52 5.23
C THR A 57 -19.53 14.15 5.29
N GLN A 58 -20.27 14.24 4.17
CA GLN A 58 -21.69 13.87 4.15
C GLN A 58 -21.96 12.43 4.60
N THR A 59 -21.00 11.52 4.37
CA THR A 59 -21.02 10.14 4.87
C THR A 59 -20.61 9.98 6.33
N HIS A 60 -19.85 10.94 6.88
CA HIS A 60 -19.34 10.94 8.25
C HIS A 60 -19.44 12.35 8.87
N PRO A 61 -20.65 12.79 9.26
CA PRO A 61 -20.89 14.17 9.68
C PRO A 61 -20.19 14.55 10.99
N GLN A 62 -19.82 13.58 11.84
CA GLN A 62 -19.02 13.83 13.05
C GLN A 62 -17.49 13.79 12.81
N GLY A 63 -17.05 13.51 11.57
CA GLY A 63 -15.66 13.14 11.31
C GLY A 63 -15.30 11.78 11.91
N ALA A 64 -14.12 11.25 11.58
CA ALA A 64 -13.68 9.97 12.14
C ALA A 64 -12.17 9.84 12.17
N ILE A 65 -11.66 9.11 13.16
CA ILE A 65 -10.30 8.58 13.16
C ILE A 65 -10.38 7.21 12.51
N ILE A 66 -9.99 7.11 11.24
CA ILE A 66 -9.98 5.84 10.52
C ILE A 66 -8.58 5.23 10.57
N GLU A 67 -8.52 3.92 10.72
CA GLU A 67 -7.29 3.17 10.51
C GLU A 67 -7.22 2.76 9.04
N ARG A 68 -6.10 3.04 8.40
CA ARG A 68 -5.88 2.72 6.99
C ARG A 68 -4.46 2.26 6.77
N GLU A 69 -4.30 1.33 5.83
CA GLU A 69 -3.01 0.85 5.36
C GLU A 69 -2.32 1.91 4.51
N PHE A 70 -1.03 2.11 4.78
CA PHE A 70 -0.19 3.02 4.02
C PHE A 70 0.79 2.28 3.12
N PRO A 71 1.27 2.95 2.06
CA PRO A 71 2.20 2.33 1.12
C PRO A 71 3.52 1.97 1.80
N ILE A 72 4.07 0.82 1.42
CA ILE A 72 5.42 0.38 1.74
C ILE A 72 6.25 0.27 0.45
N HIS A 73 7.57 0.36 0.57
CA HIS A 73 8.45 0.24 -0.59
C HIS A 73 8.45 -1.20 -1.12
N ALA A 74 8.44 -1.37 -2.44
CA ALA A 74 8.36 -2.70 -3.05
C ALA A 74 9.55 -3.60 -2.67
N SER A 75 10.73 -3.04 -2.42
CA SER A 75 11.91 -3.81 -1.96
C SER A 75 11.71 -4.52 -0.62
N ASN A 76 10.77 -4.03 0.21
CA ASN A 76 10.54 -4.57 1.54
C ASN A 76 9.52 -5.72 1.53
N VAL A 77 9.02 -6.10 0.35
CA VAL A 77 8.11 -7.23 0.18
C VAL A 77 8.70 -8.30 -0.71
N LYS A 78 8.52 -9.55 -0.30
CA LYS A 78 8.83 -10.74 -1.09
C LYS A 78 7.52 -11.38 -1.50
N LYS A 79 7.43 -11.84 -2.75
CA LYS A 79 6.34 -12.72 -3.16
C LYS A 79 6.47 -14.03 -2.37
N SER A 80 5.40 -14.41 -1.68
CA SER A 80 5.35 -15.69 -0.95
C SER A 80 5.17 -16.86 -1.91
#